data_AF-A0A959UYW5-F1
#
_entry.id   AF-A0A959UYW5-F1
#
_cell.length_a   1.000
_cell.length_b   1.000
_cell.length_c   1.000
_cell.angle_alpha   90.00
_cell.angle_beta   90.00
_cell.angle_gamma   90.00
#
_symmetry.space_group_name_H-M   'P 1'
#
loop_
_entity.id
_entity.type
_entity.pdbx_description
1 polymer ?
#
loop_
_entity_poly.entity_id
_entity_poly.type
_entity_poly.pdbx_seq_one_letter_code
_entity_poly.pdbx_strand_id
1 'polypeptide(L)'
;HVVLRGVHGHLEARLWKTLFDEAEEALGLERGTIRATVVVDNVACALEADEVLFELMHHSAGLAMDPAGYVADHIALFSSPDRRPLPDREHIGEDAPLLRALAQDLL
;
A
#
# COMPACT_ATOMS: atom_id res chain seq x y z
N HIS A 1 8.93 9.00 12.14
CA HIS A 1 8.56 8.48 10.81
C HIS A 1 8.31 6.99 10.95
N VAL A 2 7.23 6.50 10.34
CA VAL A 2 6.78 5.10 10.42
C VAL A 2 6.50 4.56 9.02
N VAL A 3 6.59 3.24 8.84
CA VAL A 3 6.27 2.56 7.58
C VAL A 3 5.08 1.65 7.83
N LEU A 4 4.02 1.82 7.06
CA LEU A 4 2.80 1.03 7.13
C LEU A 4 2.82 -0.02 6.02
N ARG A 5 2.60 -1.29 6.36
CA ARG A 5 2.52 -2.41 5.42
C ARG A 5 1.21 -3.15 5.60
N GLY A 6 0.75 -3.85 4.56
CA GLY A 6 -0.53 -4.55 4.60
C GLY A 6 -1.73 -3.63 4.81
N VAL A 7 -1.63 -2.36 4.37
CA VAL A 7 -2.79 -1.48 4.24
C VAL A 7 -3.47 -1.87 2.93
N HIS A 8 -4.74 -2.23 2.96
CA HIS A 8 -5.49 -2.70 1.78
C HIS A 8 -6.28 -1.58 1.11
N GLY A 9 -6.48 -0.45 1.77
CA GLY A 9 -7.27 0.65 1.20
C GLY A 9 -7.51 1.79 2.16
N HIS A 10 -8.37 2.72 1.72
CA HIS A 10 -8.60 4.00 2.39
C HIS A 10 -9.19 3.86 3.80
N LEU A 11 -10.02 2.84 4.04
CA LEU A 11 -10.61 2.64 5.37
C LEU A 11 -9.57 2.26 6.43
N GLU A 12 -8.58 1.44 6.05
CA GLU A 12 -7.46 1.12 6.93
C GLU A 12 -6.51 2.32 7.08
N ALA A 13 -6.31 3.10 6.01
CA ALA A 13 -5.57 4.36 6.09
C ALA A 13 -6.24 5.37 7.05
N ARG A 14 -7.57 5.46 7.03
CA ARG A 14 -8.37 6.29 7.96
C ARG A 14 -8.21 5.80 9.41
N LEU A 15 -8.20 4.48 9.63
CA LEU A 15 -7.94 3.93 10.96
C LEU A 15 -6.56 4.35 11.48
N TRP A 16 -5.53 4.27 10.64
CA TRP A 16 -4.19 4.74 10.98
C TRP A 16 -4.15 6.24 11.28
N LYS A 17 -4.83 7.05 10.47
CA LYS A 17 -4.97 8.49 10.72
C LYS A 17 -5.58 8.76 12.09
N THR A 18 -6.67 8.09 12.45
CA THR A 18 -7.29 8.23 13.79
C THR A 18 -6.32 7.87 14.90
N LEU A 19 -5.57 6.76 14.77
CA LEU A 19 -4.58 6.37 15.77
C LEU A 19 -3.44 7.40 15.91
N PHE A 20 -2.99 7.99 14.80
CA PHE A 20 -1.95 9.04 14.84
C PHE A 20 -2.47 10.32 15.47
N ASP A 21 -3.68 10.76 15.09
CA ASP A 21 -4.33 11.93 15.67
C ASP A 21 -4.48 11.78 17.20
N GLU A 22 -4.98 10.63 17.66
CA GLU A 22 -5.13 10.34 19.09
C GLU A 22 -3.78 10.27 19.83
N ALA A 23 -2.76 9.68 19.22
CA ALA A 23 -1.43 9.59 19.81
C ALA A 23 -0.75 10.97 19.92
N GLU A 24 -0.88 11.82 18.91
CA GLU A 24 -0.36 13.18 18.94
C GLU A 24 -1.08 14.03 19.99
N GLU A 25 -2.41 13.94 20.07
CA GLU A 25 -3.20 14.64 21.08
C GLU A 25 -2.80 14.20 22.50
N ALA A 26 -2.73 12.89 22.75
CA ALA A 26 -2.38 12.34 24.05
C ALA A 26 -0.96 12.73 24.51
N LEU A 27 -0.05 12.98 23.56
CA LEU A 27 1.34 13.39 23.83
C LEU A 27 1.56 14.90 23.74
N GLY A 28 0.53 15.69 23.40
CA GLY A 28 0.64 17.14 23.22
C GLY A 28 1.53 17.54 22.05
N LEU A 29 1.59 16.71 21.00
CA LEU A 29 2.36 16.96 19.77
C LEU A 29 1.52 17.74 18.76
N GLU A 30 2.18 18.48 17.87
CA GLU A 30 1.52 19.16 16.77
C GLU A 30 0.97 18.14 15.76
N ARG A 31 -0.19 18.43 15.14
CA ARG A 31 -0.79 17.54 14.14
C ARG A 31 0.16 17.30 12.97
N GLY A 32 0.36 16.03 12.61
CA GLY A 32 1.23 15.63 11.51
C GLY A 32 2.70 15.49 11.91
N THR A 33 3.01 15.48 13.21
CA THR A 33 4.33 15.13 13.74
C THR A 33 4.70 13.69 13.37
N ILE A 34 3.74 12.78 13.47
CA ILE A 34 3.85 11.41 12.99
C ILE A 34 3.71 11.45 11.47
N ARG A 35 4.78 11.05 10.78
CA ARG A 35 4.82 10.88 9.33
C ARG A 35 4.88 9.40 8.95
N ALA A 36 4.04 8.98 8.00
CA ALA A 36 3.87 7.60 7.59
C ALA A 36 4.05 7.42 6.08
N THR A 37 4.91 6.47 5.68
CA THR A 37 4.97 5.99 4.28
C THR A 37 4.19 4.69 4.18
N VAL A 38 3.26 4.59 3.24
CA VAL A 38 2.50 3.34 3.00
C VAL A 38 3.20 2.51 1.93
N VAL A 39 3.41 1.23 2.21
CA VAL A 39 3.93 0.27 1.24
C VAL A 39 2.76 -0.33 0.46
N VAL A 40 2.75 -0.10 -0.85
CA VAL A 40 1.87 -0.76 -1.81
C VAL A 40 2.42 -2.16 -2.07
N ASP A 41 1.86 -3.15 -1.38
CA ASP A 41 2.24 -4.56 -1.43
C ASP A 41 1.09 -5.51 -1.79
N ASN A 42 -0.08 -4.96 -2.11
CA ASN A 42 -1.28 -5.72 -2.46
C ASN A 42 -2.13 -4.97 -3.51
N VAL A 43 -2.98 -5.72 -4.22
CA VAL A 43 -3.79 -5.20 -5.33
C VAL A 43 -4.80 -4.15 -4.87
N ALA A 44 -5.40 -4.35 -3.69
CA ALA A 44 -6.41 -3.42 -3.18
C ALA A 44 -5.79 -2.04 -2.87
N CYS A 45 -4.63 -2.01 -2.22
CA CYS A 45 -3.90 -0.78 -1.93
C CYS A 45 -3.51 -0.03 -3.20
N ALA A 46 -3.11 -0.75 -4.25
CA ALA A 46 -2.76 -0.13 -5.52
C ALA A 46 -3.96 0.55 -6.19
N LEU A 47 -5.15 -0.06 -6.09
CA LEU A 47 -6.38 0.48 -6.67
C LEU A 47 -6.94 1.68 -5.91
N GLU A 48 -6.60 1.84 -4.63
CA GLU A 48 -7.04 2.95 -3.78
C GLU A 48 -5.89 3.85 -3.32
N ALA A 49 -4.79 3.91 -4.08
CA ALA A 49 -3.57 4.62 -3.68
C ALA A 49 -3.82 6.12 -3.40
N ASP A 50 -4.64 6.78 -4.23
CA ASP A 50 -5.01 8.17 -4.07
C ASP A 50 -5.87 8.39 -2.81
N GLU A 51 -6.84 7.51 -2.55
CA GLU A 51 -7.68 7.59 -1.37
C GLU A 51 -6.89 7.30 -0.08
N VAL A 52 -5.92 6.38 -0.12
CA VAL A 52 -4.98 6.14 0.99
C VAL A 52 -4.17 7.40 1.30
N LEU A 53 -3.64 8.06 0.27
CA LEU A 53 -2.92 9.34 0.42
C LEU A 53 -3.83 10.44 0.96
N PHE A 54 -5.07 10.51 0.50
CA PHE A 54 -6.06 11.48 0.95
C PHE A 54 -6.38 11.31 2.44
N GLU A 55 -6.67 10.08 2.89
CA GLU A 55 -6.97 9.80 4.30
C GLU A 55 -5.79 10.15 5.21
N LEU A 56 -4.56 9.89 4.75
CA LEU A 56 -3.34 10.20 5.47
C LEU A 56 -2.79 11.61 5.17
N MET A 57 -3.50 12.52 4.50
CA MET A 57 -2.92 13.77 3.98
C MET A 57 -2.10 14.60 4.99
N HIS A 58 -2.48 14.59 6.28
CA HIS A 58 -1.76 15.30 7.36
C HIS A 58 -0.52 14.55 7.88
N HIS A 59 -0.46 13.24 7.68
CA HIS A 59 0.61 12.35 8.13
C HIS A 59 1.42 11.74 6.97
N SER A 60 1.02 11.90 5.72
CA SER A 60 1.56 11.15 4.59
C SER A 60 2.99 11.56 4.27
N ALA A 61 3.91 10.59 4.23
CA ALA A 61 5.25 10.72 3.70
C ALA A 61 5.36 10.04 2.32
N GLY A 62 4.24 9.92 1.60
CA GLY A 62 4.17 9.30 0.28
C GLY A 62 3.95 7.78 0.32
N LEU A 63 4.05 7.19 -0.86
CA LEU A 63 3.94 5.75 -1.09
C LEU A 63 5.31 5.15 -1.39
N ALA A 64 5.50 3.90 -0.99
CA ALA A 64 6.59 3.05 -1.44
C ALA A 64 6.00 1.78 -2.06
N MET A 65 6.75 1.09 -2.91
CA MET A 65 6.28 -0.14 -3.56
C MET A 65 7.06 -1.35 -3.04
N ASP A 66 6.35 -2.46 -2.83
CA ASP A 66 6.96 -3.79 -2.71
C ASP A 66 6.49 -4.67 -3.88
N PRO A 67 7.28 -4.75 -4.97
CA PRO A 67 6.93 -5.56 -6.14
C PRO A 67 6.73 -7.04 -5.81
N ALA A 68 7.56 -7.59 -4.91
CA ALA A 68 7.50 -9.02 -4.58
C ALA A 68 6.25 -9.34 -3.75
N GLY A 69 5.88 -8.47 -2.81
CA GLY A 69 4.62 -8.53 -2.07
C GLY A 69 3.42 -8.44 -3.02
N TYR A 70 3.41 -7.43 -3.89
CA TYR A 70 2.33 -7.21 -4.84
C TYR A 70 2.12 -8.39 -5.80
N VAL A 71 3.20 -8.98 -6.33
CA VAL A 71 3.12 -10.18 -7.18
C VAL A 71 2.54 -11.36 -6.41
N ALA A 72 2.95 -11.57 -5.15
CA ALA A 72 2.45 -12.66 -4.34
C ALA A 72 0.93 -12.52 -4.08
N ASP A 73 0.48 -11.32 -3.71
CA ASP A 73 -0.93 -11.01 -3.52
C ASP A 73 -1.74 -11.19 -4.82
N HIS A 74 -1.21 -10.70 -5.95
CA HIS A 74 -1.82 -10.87 -7.26
C HIS A 74 -1.99 -12.35 -7.64
N ILE A 75 -0.95 -13.17 -7.46
CA ILE A 75 -1.04 -14.61 -7.69
C ILE A 75 -2.11 -15.22 -6.78
N ALA A 76 -2.13 -14.86 -5.50
CA ALA A 76 -3.09 -15.40 -4.54
C ALA A 76 -4.55 -15.04 -4.91
N LEU A 77 -4.82 -13.78 -5.30
CA LEU A 77 -6.15 -13.32 -5.70
C LEU A 77 -6.67 -13.98 -6.98
N PHE A 78 -5.80 -14.19 -7.96
CA PHE A 78 -6.21 -14.62 -9.31
C PHE A 78 -6.00 -16.11 -9.59
N SER A 79 -5.36 -16.84 -8.67
CA SER A 79 -5.24 -18.30 -8.75
C SER A 79 -6.55 -19.00 -8.42
N SER A 80 -6.94 -19.97 -9.25
CA SER A 80 -8.12 -20.81 -9.05
C SER A 80 -7.94 -22.15 -9.78
N PRO A 81 -8.51 -23.27 -9.29
CA PRO A 81 -8.42 -24.57 -9.95
C PRO A 81 -8.90 -24.57 -11.42
N ASP A 82 -9.84 -23.68 -11.77
CA ASP A 82 -10.43 -23.60 -13.11
C ASP A 82 -9.68 -22.63 -14.04
N ARG A 83 -8.58 -22.01 -13.56
CA ARG A 83 -7.77 -21.06 -14.32
C ARG A 83 -6.43 -21.67 -14.69
N ARG A 84 -5.83 -21.16 -15.77
CA ARG A 84 -4.44 -21.51 -16.08
C ARG A 84 -3.54 -21.05 -14.92
N PRO A 85 -2.58 -21.87 -14.48
CA PRO A 85 -1.67 -21.48 -13.43
C PRO A 85 -0.87 -20.25 -13.86
N LEU A 86 -0.74 -19.31 -12.92
CA LEU A 86 0.16 -18.17 -13.08
C LEU A 86 1.62 -18.64 -12.91
N PRO A 87 2.60 -17.94 -13.52
CA PRO A 87 4.01 -18.23 -13.29
C PRO A 87 4.36 -18.11 -11.80
N ASP A 88 5.33 -18.91 -11.35
CA ASP A 88 5.90 -18.71 -10.01
C ASP A 88 6.47 -17.29 -9.91
N ARG A 89 6.30 -16.67 -8.73
CA ARG A 89 6.73 -15.29 -8.46
C ARG A 89 8.19 -15.01 -8.83
N GLU A 90 9.06 -16.02 -8.72
CA GLU A 90 10.49 -15.94 -9.02
C GLU A 90 10.78 -15.73 -10.52
N HIS A 91 9.81 -16.06 -11.38
CA HIS A 91 9.89 -15.87 -12.83
C HIS A 91 9.21 -14.57 -13.28
N ILE A 92 8.60 -13.80 -12.37
CA ILE A 92 8.00 -12.50 -12.66
C ILE A 92 9.05 -11.43 -12.32
N GLY A 93 9.76 -10.96 -13.34
CA GLY A 93 10.75 -9.89 -13.19
C GLY A 93 10.11 -8.51 -13.01
N GLU A 94 10.91 -7.54 -12.55
CA GLU A 94 10.49 -6.14 -12.33
C GLU A 94 9.97 -5.46 -13.61
N ASP A 95 10.43 -5.90 -14.79
CA ASP A 95 9.99 -5.41 -16.10
C ASP A 95 8.65 -6.00 -16.56
N ALA A 96 8.01 -6.86 -15.76
CA ALA A 96 6.71 -7.43 -16.10
C ALA A 96 5.69 -6.31 -16.37
N PRO A 97 4.83 -6.42 -17.41
CA PRO A 97 3.89 -5.36 -17.77
C PRO A 97 3.01 -4.88 -16.61
N LEU A 98 2.65 -5.79 -15.71
CA LEU A 98 1.93 -5.54 -14.45
C LEU A 98 2.68 -4.57 -13.53
N LEU A 99 3.95 -4.84 -13.24
CA LEU A 99 4.76 -4.05 -12.31
C LEU A 99 5.13 -2.70 -12.94
N ARG A 100 5.35 -2.67 -14.25
CA ARG A 100 5.55 -1.42 -14.98
C ARG A 100 4.32 -0.51 -14.92
N ALA A 101 3.13 -1.07 -15.11
CA ALA A 101 1.89 -0.31 -14.98
C ALA A 101 1.71 0.24 -13.56
N LEU A 102 1.90 -0.62 -12.54
CA LEU A 102 1.86 -0.21 -11.13
C LEU A 102 2.84 0.94 -10.83
N ALA A 103 4.07 0.86 -11.34
CA ALA A 103 5.05 1.93 -11.16
C ALA A 103 4.63 3.26 -11.80
N GLN A 104 3.95 3.21 -12.95
CA GLN A 104 3.46 4.41 -13.64
C GLN A 104 2.29 5.06 -12.91
N ASP A 105 1.43 4.26 -12.29
CA ASP A 105 0.27 4.76 -11.56
C ASP A 105 0.65 5.38 -10.19
N LEU A 106 1.80 4.99 -9.64
CA LEU A 106 2.29 5.48 -8.34
C LEU A 106 3.28 6.67 -8.42
N LEU A 107 3.65 7.12 -9.63
CA LEU A 107 4.59 8.23 -9.90
C LEU A 107 3.86 9.53 -10.26
#